data_AF-A0A7V9M315-F1
#
_entry.id   AF-A0A7V9M315-F1
#
_cell.length_a   1.000
_cell.length_b   1.000
_cell.length_c   1.000
_cell.angle_alpha   90.00
_cell.angle_beta   90.00
_cell.angle_gamma   90.00
#
_symmetry.space_group_name_H-M   'P 1'
#
loop_
_entity.id
_entity.type
_entity.pdbx_description
1 polymer ?
#
loop_
_entity_poly.entity_id
_entity_poly.type
_entity_poly.pdbx_seq_one_letter_code
_entity_poly.pdbx_strand_id
1 'polypeptide(L)'
;MEHTILITGGAGFIGSHLTRLFINKYPAYQVINLDKLTYAGNLENLRDIENKPNYIFIKGDIADNSFIQQLFKKYKFTAILHCAAESHVDRSIADPLAF
;
A
#
# COMPACT_ATOMS: atom_id res chain seq x y z
N MET A 1 13.50 10.75 14.94
CA MET A 1 12.08 11.05 14.62
C MET A 1 11.43 9.73 14.27
N GLU A 2 10.27 9.43 14.84
CA GLU A 2 9.49 8.25 14.46
C GLU A 2 8.84 8.52 13.09
N HIS A 3 9.18 7.72 12.09
CA HIS A 3 8.65 7.86 10.74
C HIS A 3 7.60 6.79 10.50
N THR A 4 6.35 7.23 10.33
CA THR A 4 5.26 6.38 9.83
C THR A 4 5.04 6.72 8.36
N ILE A 5 5.17 5.73 7.49
CA ILE A 5 5.00 5.87 6.04
C ILE A 5 3.77 5.11 5.58
N LEU A 6 3.02 5.71 4.66
CA LEU A 6 1.94 5.05 3.93
C LEU A 6 2.44 4.63 2.55
N ILE A 7 2.30 3.36 2.22
CA ILE A 7 2.49 2.86 0.85
C ILE A 7 1.13 2.39 0.36
N THR A 8 0.58 3.03 -0.68
CA THR A 8 -0.65 2.53 -1.31
C THR A 8 -0.30 1.61 -2.48
N GLY A 9 -1.10 0.56 -2.71
CA GLY A 9 -0.83 -0.40 -3.78
C GLY A 9 0.39 -1.29 -3.47
N GLY A 10 0.73 -1.45 -2.18
CA GLY A 10 1.94 -2.14 -1.76
C GLY A 10 1.89 -3.66 -1.96
N ALA A 11 0.74 -4.25 -2.30
CA ALA A 11 0.65 -5.65 -2.71
C ALA A 11 0.85 -5.84 -4.23
N GLY A 12 0.91 -4.77 -5.01
CA GLY A 12 1.24 -4.79 -6.44
C GLY A 12 2.73 -5.03 -6.72
N PHE A 13 3.11 -5.03 -8.00
CA PHE A 13 4.49 -5.30 -8.41
C PHE A 13 5.49 -4.29 -7.81
N ILE A 14 5.46 -3.02 -8.23
CA ILE A 14 6.39 -2.00 -7.73
C ILE A 14 6.19 -1.75 -6.22
N GLY A 15 4.93 -1.67 -5.78
CA GLY A 15 4.58 -1.40 -4.40
C GLY A 15 5.16 -2.40 -3.41
N SER A 16 5.20 -3.69 -3.76
CA SER A 16 5.75 -4.74 -2.89
C SER A 16 7.27 -4.65 -2.74
N HIS A 17 7.98 -4.28 -3.81
CA HIS A 17 9.41 -4.03 -3.76
C HIS A 17 9.74 -2.82 -2.87
N LEU A 18 8.98 -1.73 -2.96
CA LEU A 18 9.15 -0.58 -2.07
C LEU A 18 8.82 -0.94 -0.62
N THR A 19 7.73 -1.65 -0.39
CA THR A 19 7.33 -2.10 0.95
C THR A 19 8.44 -2.92 1.60
N ARG A 20 8.96 -3.94 0.90
CA ARG A 20 10.08 -4.77 1.35
C ARG A 20 11.37 -3.97 1.57
N LEU A 21 11.68 -3.02 0.68
CA LEU A 21 12.85 -2.16 0.81
C LEU A 21 12.77 -1.33 2.10
N PHE A 22 11.66 -0.63 2.33
CA PHE A 22 11.54 0.27 3.47
C PHE A 22 11.53 -0.47 4.81
N ILE A 23 10.84 -1.61 4.90
CA ILE A 23 10.80 -2.45 6.10
C ILE A 23 12.20 -2.91 6.51
N ASN A 24 13.00 -3.36 5.54
CA ASN A 24 14.33 -3.92 5.82
C ASN A 24 15.40 -2.84 5.97
N LYS A 25 15.36 -1.78 5.16
CA LYS A 25 16.36 -0.70 5.18
C LYS A 25 16.18 0.25 6.35
N TYR A 26 14.95 0.44 6.83
CA TYR A 26 14.62 1.35 7.93
C TYR A 26 13.82 0.62 9.02
N PRO A 27 14.45 -0.22 9.85
CA PRO A 27 13.75 -0.99 10.88
C PRO A 27 13.02 -0.14 11.94
N ALA A 28 13.45 1.12 12.11
CA ALA A 28 12.83 2.08 13.02
C ALA A 28 11.58 2.78 12.42
N TYR A 29 11.29 2.57 11.14
CA TYR A 29 10.13 3.18 10.48
C TYR A 29 8.94 2.23 10.59
N GLN A 30 7.75 2.76 10.83
CA GLN A 30 6.51 2.01 10.71
C GLN A 30 5.99 2.12 9.27
N VAL A 31 5.81 0.97 8.61
CA VAL A 31 5.33 0.89 7.22
C VAL A 31 3.89 0.39 7.22
N ILE A 32 2.97 1.27 6.80
CA ILE A 32 1.56 0.93 6.60
C ILE A 32 1.34 0.69 5.10
N ASN A 33 1.04 -0.54 4.71
CA ASN A 33 0.66 -0.88 3.34
C ASN A 33 -0.87 -0.91 3.22
N LEU A 34 -1.41 0.00 2.41
CA LEU A 34 -2.83 0.06 2.08
C LEU A 34 -3.06 -0.48 0.67
N ASP A 35 -3.85 -1.53 0.54
CA ASP A 35 -4.18 -2.11 -0.76
C ASP A 35 -5.63 -2.59 -0.82
N LYS A 36 -6.30 -2.40 -1.96
CA LYS A 36 -7.67 -2.88 -2.17
C LYS A 36 -7.69 -4.37 -2.54
N LEU A 37 -6.53 -4.93 -2.91
CA LEU A 37 -6.37 -6.26 -3.48
C LEU A 37 -7.25 -6.44 -4.71
N THR A 38 -7.10 -5.52 -5.68
CA THR A 38 -7.69 -5.69 -7.02
C THR A 38 -6.90 -6.73 -7.81
N TYR A 39 -7.09 -6.79 -9.13
CA TYR A 39 -6.53 -7.85 -9.97
C TYR A 39 -5.00 -7.98 -9.88
N ALA A 40 -4.29 -6.87 -9.65
CA ALA A 40 -2.83 -6.81 -9.58
C ALA A 40 -2.27 -6.96 -8.16
N GLY A 41 -3.12 -6.95 -7.12
CA GLY A 41 -2.69 -7.07 -5.73
C GLY A 41 -2.50 -8.53 -5.33
N ASN A 42 -1.30 -8.89 -4.87
CA ASN A 42 -1.01 -10.25 -4.41
C ASN A 42 -0.19 -10.24 -3.10
N LEU A 43 -0.77 -10.78 -2.02
CA LEU A 43 -0.12 -10.85 -0.71
C LEU A 43 1.08 -11.80 -0.68
N GLU A 44 1.16 -12.77 -1.58
CA GLU A 44 2.34 -13.63 -1.71
C GLU A 44 3.61 -12.84 -2.01
N ASN A 45 3.49 -11.66 -2.65
CA ASN A 45 4.61 -10.74 -2.87
C ASN A 45 5.25 -10.26 -1.55
N LEU A 46 4.57 -10.37 -0.42
CA LEU A 46 4.98 -9.81 0.87
C LEU A 46 5.15 -10.90 1.94
N ARG A 47 5.09 -12.18 1.56
CA ARG A 47 5.14 -13.30 2.50
C ARG A 47 6.40 -13.31 3.35
N ASP A 48 7.52 -12.86 2.80
CA ASP A 48 8.83 -12.79 3.47
C ASP A 48 8.91 -11.72 4.58
N ILE A 49 7.99 -10.76 4.57
CA ILE A 49 7.97 -9.61 5.51
C ILE A 49 6.67 -9.48 6.30
N GLU A 50 5.67 -10.33 6.07
CA GLU A 50 4.34 -10.20 6.65
C GLU A 50 4.32 -10.16 8.20
N ASN A 51 5.30 -10.82 8.83
CA ASN A 51 5.41 -10.92 10.29
C ASN A 51 6.44 -9.93 10.88
N LYS A 52 6.93 -8.97 10.09
CA LYS A 52 7.87 -7.96 10.58
C LYS A 52 7.15 -7.01 11.55
N PRO A 53 7.74 -6.68 12.71
CA PRO A 53 7.07 -5.89 13.75
C PRO A 53 6.75 -4.46 13.31
N ASN A 54 7.45 -3.97 12.29
CA ASN A 54 7.28 -2.63 11.74
C ASN A 54 6.43 -2.59 10.46
N TYR A 55 5.75 -3.69 10.13
CA TYR A 55 4.86 -3.80 8.98
C TYR A 55 3.41 -3.98 9.41
N ILE A 56 2.51 -3.21 8.79
CA ILE A 56 1.07 -3.36 8.96
C ILE A 56 0.42 -3.36 7.58
N PHE A 57 -0.33 -4.42 7.29
CA PHE A 57 -1.21 -4.48 6.12
C PHE A 57 -2.61 -3.98 6.48
N ILE A 58 -3.20 -3.16 5.62
CA ILE A 58 -4.57 -2.70 5.72
C ILE A 58 -5.24 -2.93 4.37
N LYS A 59 -6.31 -3.72 4.36
CA LYS A 59 -7.17 -3.84 3.18
C LYS A 59 -8.15 -2.67 3.12
N GLY A 60 -8.16 -1.92 2.02
CA GLY A 60 -9.06 -0.78 1.85
C GLY A 60 -8.89 -0.08 0.52
N ASP A 61 -9.85 0.80 0.20
CA ASP A 61 -9.84 1.60 -1.02
C ASP A 61 -9.35 3.02 -0.73
N ILE A 62 -8.47 3.55 -1.58
CA ILE A 62 -8.02 4.93 -1.51
C ILE A 62 -9.12 5.94 -1.87
N ALA A 63 -10.15 5.49 -2.59
CA ALA A 63 -11.30 6.33 -2.95
C ALA A 63 -12.29 6.54 -1.79
N ASP A 64 -12.21 5.74 -0.71
CA ASP A 64 -13.02 5.94 0.49
C ASP A 64 -12.44 7.07 1.36
N ASN A 65 -12.92 8.29 1.11
CA ASN A 65 -12.47 9.48 1.81
C ASN A 65 -12.65 9.39 3.35
N SER A 66 -13.76 8.82 3.83
CA SER A 66 -14.00 8.71 5.27
C SER A 66 -12.97 7.79 5.92
N PHE A 67 -12.72 6.65 5.30
CA PHE A 67 -11.72 5.69 5.72
C PHE A 67 -10.29 6.28 5.71
N ILE A 68 -9.91 6.95 4.62
CA ILE A 68 -8.61 7.62 4.52
C ILE A 68 -8.44 8.68 5.61
N GLN A 69 -9.46 9.50 5.88
CA GLN A 69 -9.39 10.49 6.96
C GLN A 69 -9.18 9.83 8.33
N GLN A 70 -9.81 8.69 8.59
CA GLN A 70 -9.59 7.93 9.83
C GLN A 70 -8.16 7.39 9.92
N LEU A 71 -7.60 6.87 8.83
CA LEU A 71 -6.20 6.42 8.79
C LEU A 71 -5.20 7.55 9.09
N PHE A 72 -5.37 8.72 8.47
CA PHE A 72 -4.50 9.87 8.70
C PHE A 72 -4.59 10.38 10.13
N LYS A 73 -5.78 10.37 10.73
CA LYS A 73 -5.96 10.70 12.14
C LYS A 73 -5.23 9.71 13.06
N LYS A 74 -5.29 8.41 12.74
CA LYS A 74 -4.71 7.32 13.53
C LYS A 74 -3.18 7.26 13.45
N TYR A 75 -2.61 7.26 12.25
CA TYR A 75 -1.19 6.91 12.04
C TYR A 75 -0.23 8.09 11.86
N LYS A 76 -0.74 9.31 11.67
CA LYS A 76 0.07 10.54 11.56
C LYS A 76 1.23 10.39 10.56
N PHE A 77 0.90 10.03 9.32
CA PHE A 77 1.89 9.77 8.28
C PHE A 77 2.83 10.95 8.05
N THR A 78 4.12 10.66 7.95
CA THR A 78 5.17 11.64 7.64
C THR A 78 5.58 11.63 6.17
N ALA A 79 5.27 10.53 5.45
CA ALA A 79 5.48 10.40 4.02
C ALA A 79 4.45 9.44 3.40
N ILE A 80 4.21 9.60 2.10
CA ILE A 80 3.30 8.77 1.31
C ILE A 80 4.02 8.35 0.02
N LEU A 81 4.03 7.06 -0.27
CA LEU A 81 4.44 6.51 -1.56
C LEU A 81 3.18 5.93 -2.23
N HIS A 82 2.72 6.58 -3.30
CA HIS A 82 1.44 6.27 -3.93
C HIS A 82 1.64 5.39 -5.16
N CYS A 83 1.42 4.08 -5.03
CA CYS A 83 1.53 3.12 -6.15
C CYS A 83 0.18 2.50 -6.54
N ALA A 84 -0.89 2.75 -5.79
CA ALA A 84 -2.23 2.25 -6.09
C ALA A 84 -2.78 2.90 -7.37
N ALA A 85 -3.01 2.09 -8.41
CA ALA A 85 -3.69 2.46 -9.64
C ALA A 85 -4.17 1.20 -10.36
N GLU A 86 -5.27 1.30 -11.11
CA GLU A 86 -5.55 0.39 -12.21
C GLU A 86 -4.67 0.79 -13.40
N SER A 87 -3.84 -0.13 -13.90
CA SER A 87 -2.74 0.18 -14.83
C SER A 87 -2.72 -0.64 -16.11
N HIS A 88 -3.64 -1.60 -16.26
CA HIS A 88 -3.68 -2.49 -17.42
C HIS A 88 -4.40 -1.85 -18.61
N VAL A 89 -3.66 -1.59 -19.69
CA VAL A 89 -4.17 -0.91 -20.90
C VAL A 89 -5.39 -1.63 -21.51
N ASP A 90 -5.31 -2.94 -21.70
CA ASP A 90 -6.44 -3.65 -22.35
C ASP A 90 -7.72 -3.61 -21.49
N ARG A 91 -7.59 -3.61 -20.16
CA ARG A 91 -8.74 -3.52 -19.28
C ARG A 91 -9.33 -2.11 -19.25
N SER A 92 -8.51 -1.06 -19.36
CA SER A 92 -9.04 0.30 -19.46
C SER A 92 -9.84 0.52 -20.74
N ILE A 93 -9.55 -0.26 -21.80
CA ILE A 93 -10.33 -0.23 -23.05
C ILE A 93 -11.62 -1.06 -22.90
N ALA A 94 -11.53 -2.25 -22.29
CA ALA A 94 -12.66 -3.16 -22.16
C ALA A 94 -13.70 -2.73 -21.10
N ASP A 95 -13.25 -2.09 -20.01
CA ASP A 95 -14.09 -1.61 -18.91
C ASP A 95 -13.56 -0.26 -18.36
N PRO A 96 -13.81 0.85 -19.07
CA PRO A 96 -13.28 2.16 -18.70
C PRO A 96 -13.87 2.75 -17.42
N LEU A 97 -15.02 2.26 -16.95
CA LEU A 97 -15.63 2.76 -15.71
C LEU A 97 -15.02 2.12 -14.46
N ALA A 98 -14.37 0.97 -14.61
CA ALA A 98 -13.62 0.32 -13.53
C ALA A 98 -12.19 0.88 -13.35
N PHE A 99 -11.74 1.77 -14.25
CA PHE A 99 -10.42 2.42 -14.25
C PHE A 99 -10.50 3.87 -13.77
#